data_AF-A0A7Y9UM44-F1
#
_entry.id   AF-A0A7Y9UM44-F1
#
_cell.length_a   1.000
_cell.length_b   1.000
_cell.length_c   1.000
_cell.angle_alpha   90.00
_cell.angle_beta   90.00
_cell.angle_gamma   90.00
#
_symmetry.space_group_name_H-M   'P 1'
#
loop_
_entity.id
_entity.type
_entity.pdbx_description
1 polymer ?
#
loop_
_entity_poly.entity_id
_entity_poly.type
_entity_poly.pdbx_seq_one_letter_code
_entity_poly.pdbx_strand_id
1 'polypeptide(L)'
;MSRRRGLGAATLTGVLVLGGGLLAGCGADEGGAGGGSDPRSDGATGTATEPAAEPTADAAPSASSGATPREVGGQVHVLGLHRGSAAGGTTGPPVRLTGPDDVAVLGLDGRRAAPLERELRAAWRDWQATEPAPSWALAAAVVSVGCERPVDVDVELEPLTVTAVPRAADKGVQCLVPVTTVALVEVPTDTFT
;
A
#
# COMPACT_ATOMS: atom_id res chain seq x y z
N MET A 1 61.82 0.54 -14.89
CA MET A 1 61.78 1.40 -13.69
C MET A 1 60.83 0.80 -12.67
N SER A 2 61.31 0.77 -11.42
CA SER A 2 60.72 0.48 -10.10
C SER A 2 59.36 -0.22 -9.88
N ARG A 3 59.50 -1.25 -9.04
CA ARG A 3 58.56 -2.10 -8.29
C ARG A 3 57.64 -1.36 -7.30
N ARG A 4 56.54 -2.03 -6.89
CA ARG A 4 56.06 -2.37 -5.50
C ARG A 4 54.61 -2.89 -5.64
N ARG A 5 54.21 -4.15 -5.38
CA ARG A 5 54.13 -5.01 -4.16
C ARG A 5 53.39 -4.38 -2.95
N GLY A 6 52.26 -5.01 -2.59
CA GLY A 6 51.59 -5.00 -1.27
C GLY A 6 50.20 -5.66 -1.40
N LEU A 7 49.90 -6.91 -1.04
CA LEU A 7 49.86 -7.67 0.23
C LEU A 7 48.73 -7.31 1.21
N GLY A 8 47.90 -8.32 1.52
CA GLY A 8 47.13 -8.52 2.77
C GLY A 8 45.75 -7.83 2.81
N ALA A 9 44.69 -8.36 3.42
CA ALA A 9 44.45 -9.51 4.31
C ALA A 9 42.91 -9.74 4.32
N ALA A 10 42.37 -10.95 4.17
CA ALA A 10 41.95 -11.89 5.22
C ALA A 10 40.91 -11.38 6.25
N THR A 11 39.99 -12.30 6.61
CA THR A 11 39.01 -12.32 7.75
C THR A 11 37.60 -11.76 7.44
N LEU A 12 36.45 -12.30 7.88
CA LEU A 12 35.98 -13.37 8.79
C LEU A 12 34.61 -13.87 8.25
N THR A 13 34.30 -15.17 8.18
CA THR A 13 33.67 -16.03 9.22
C THR A 13 32.35 -15.48 9.79
N GLY A 14 31.23 -16.20 9.58
CA GLY A 14 29.98 -15.91 10.29
C GLY A 14 28.76 -16.71 9.81
N VAL A 15 28.81 -18.04 9.93
CA VAL A 15 27.64 -18.93 9.78
C VAL A 15 26.78 -18.82 11.05
N LEU A 16 25.54 -18.35 10.93
CA LEU A 16 24.56 -18.35 12.02
C LEU A 16 23.57 -19.49 11.79
N VAL A 17 23.88 -20.63 12.40
CA VAL A 17 22.94 -21.71 12.68
C VAL A 17 22.22 -21.35 13.98
N LEU A 18 20.91 -21.14 13.92
CA LEU A 18 20.04 -21.10 15.09
C LEU A 18 19.12 -22.32 15.01
N GLY A 19 19.53 -23.38 15.69
CA GLY A 19 18.70 -24.53 16.00
C GLY A 19 18.30 -24.53 17.47
N GLY A 20 17.07 -25.03 17.73
CA GLY A 20 16.78 -25.88 18.89
C GLY A 20 16.09 -25.27 20.10
N GLY A 21 15.00 -25.92 20.54
CA GLY A 21 14.43 -25.85 21.89
C GLY A 21 12.93 -25.54 21.91
N LEU A 22 12.00 -26.49 21.75
CA LEU A 22 11.44 -27.36 22.81
C LEU A 22 11.07 -26.62 24.11
N LEU A 23 9.81 -26.22 24.23
CA LEU A 23 9.12 -26.03 25.50
C LEU A 23 7.85 -26.89 25.50
N ALA A 24 7.92 -27.98 26.25
CA ALA A 24 6.79 -28.78 26.67
C ALA A 24 6.22 -28.20 27.99
N GLY A 25 4.89 -28.24 28.10
CA GLY A 25 4.17 -28.58 29.33
C GLY A 25 4.14 -27.57 30.49
N CYS A 26 2.97 -26.96 30.69
CA CYS A 26 2.33 -26.66 31.99
C CYS A 26 0.93 -26.09 31.65
N GLY A 27 -0.21 -26.54 32.16
CA GLY A 27 -0.55 -27.56 33.14
C GLY A 27 -2.05 -27.88 32.98
N ALA A 28 -2.46 -29.00 33.57
CA ALA A 28 -3.86 -29.36 33.73
C ALA A 28 -4.53 -28.42 34.74
N ASP A 29 -5.78 -28.04 34.47
CA ASP A 29 -6.73 -27.69 35.51
C ASP A 29 -8.06 -28.39 35.24
N GLU A 30 -8.62 -28.87 36.34
CA GLU A 30 -9.61 -29.91 36.46
C GLU A 30 -11.03 -29.35 36.45
N GLY A 31 -11.99 -30.24 36.21
CA GLY A 31 -13.20 -30.24 37.03
C GLY A 31 -14.46 -29.61 36.44
N GLY A 32 -15.46 -30.47 36.27
CA GLY A 32 -16.74 -30.19 36.94
C GLY A 32 -17.90 -29.78 36.05
N ALA A 33 -18.66 -30.79 35.62
CA ALA A 33 -20.04 -30.64 35.18
C ALA A 33 -20.94 -30.12 36.31
N GLY A 34 -21.88 -29.25 35.98
CA GLY A 34 -22.98 -28.84 36.85
C GLY A 34 -24.20 -28.45 36.02
N GLY A 35 -25.13 -29.40 35.86
CA GLY A 35 -26.46 -29.14 35.30
C GLY A 35 -27.36 -28.40 36.29
N GLY A 36 -28.30 -27.64 35.76
CA GLY A 36 -29.36 -27.00 36.54
C GLY A 36 -30.35 -26.31 35.61
N SER A 37 -31.54 -26.90 35.49
CA SER A 37 -32.66 -26.47 34.66
C SER A 37 -33.35 -25.19 35.15
N ASP A 38 -33.97 -24.46 34.21
CA ASP A 38 -34.87 -23.30 34.38
C ASP A 38 -36.00 -23.47 35.42
N PRO A 39 -36.58 -22.35 35.93
CA PRO A 39 -37.84 -21.91 35.34
C PRO A 39 -38.01 -20.38 35.18
N ARG A 40 -38.70 -20.03 34.08
CA ARG A 40 -39.47 -18.80 33.77
C ARG A 40 -39.52 -17.69 34.83
N SER A 41 -39.23 -16.47 34.39
CA SER A 41 -39.93 -15.26 34.82
C SER A 41 -40.39 -14.48 33.59
N ASP A 42 -41.70 -14.52 33.36
CA ASP A 42 -42.40 -13.64 32.43
C ASP A 42 -42.49 -12.23 33.01
N GLY A 43 -42.25 -11.21 32.18
CA GLY A 43 -42.80 -9.88 32.36
C GLY A 43 -41.80 -8.74 32.56
N ALA A 44 -41.30 -8.19 31.45
CA ALA A 44 -41.14 -6.74 31.32
C ALA A 44 -41.05 -6.36 29.83
N THR A 45 -42.12 -5.74 29.34
CA THR A 45 -42.18 -4.98 28.10
C THR A 45 -41.06 -3.95 28.07
N GLY A 46 -40.17 -4.03 27.07
CA GLY A 46 -39.05 -3.12 26.91
C GLY A 46 -38.40 -3.31 25.56
N THR A 47 -39.06 -2.80 24.52
CA THR A 47 -38.51 -2.66 23.18
C THR A 47 -37.32 -1.70 23.25
N ALA A 48 -36.10 -2.24 23.23
CA ALA A 48 -34.90 -1.49 22.89
C ALA A 48 -33.98 -2.43 22.12
N THR A 49 -34.24 -2.50 20.81
CA THR A 49 -33.25 -2.91 19.82
C THR A 49 -32.09 -1.93 19.92
N GLU A 50 -31.07 -2.26 20.70
CA GLU A 50 -29.75 -1.69 20.53
C GLU A 50 -29.10 -2.49 19.40
N PRO A 51 -28.91 -1.94 18.19
CA PRO A 51 -28.02 -2.56 17.24
C PRO A 51 -26.62 -2.47 17.85
N ALA A 52 -26.07 -3.61 18.25
CA ALA A 52 -24.64 -3.78 18.38
C ALA A 52 -24.01 -3.17 17.12
N ALA A 53 -23.21 -2.11 17.31
CA ALA A 53 -22.38 -1.60 16.25
C ALA A 53 -21.41 -2.72 15.88
N GLU A 54 -21.80 -3.50 14.88
CA GLU A 54 -20.92 -4.41 14.18
C GLU A 54 -19.66 -3.62 13.81
N PRO A 55 -18.44 -4.14 14.07
CA PRO A 55 -17.26 -3.51 13.51
C PRO A 55 -17.47 -3.53 12.00
N THR A 56 -17.73 -2.36 11.43
CA THR A 56 -17.88 -2.16 9.99
C THR A 56 -16.48 -2.29 9.40
N ALA A 57 -15.98 -3.52 9.37
CA ALA A 57 -14.82 -3.93 8.61
C ALA A 57 -15.26 -4.11 7.14
N ASP A 58 -15.73 -3.01 6.57
CA ASP A 58 -15.77 -2.82 5.14
C ASP A 58 -15.41 -1.35 4.90
N ALA A 59 -14.14 -1.05 5.16
CA ALA A 59 -13.52 0.10 4.53
C ALA A 59 -13.46 -0.23 3.04
N ALA A 60 -14.59 -0.04 2.36
CA ALA A 60 -14.66 0.04 0.93
C ALA A 60 -13.51 0.94 0.45
N PRO A 61 -12.80 0.58 -0.63
CA PRO A 61 -11.71 1.40 -1.13
C PRO A 61 -12.28 2.80 -1.41
N SER A 62 -11.92 3.72 -0.52
CA SER A 62 -12.28 5.12 -0.71
C SER A 62 -11.30 5.65 -1.73
N ALA A 63 -11.76 5.73 -2.97
CA ALA A 63 -11.22 6.60 -4.00
C ALA A 63 -11.28 8.05 -3.48
N SER A 64 -10.34 8.38 -2.60
CA SER A 64 -10.03 9.75 -2.27
C SER A 64 -9.05 10.20 -3.33
N SER A 65 -9.60 10.65 -4.46
CA SER A 65 -8.96 11.56 -5.41
C SER A 65 -8.63 12.85 -4.67
N GLY A 66 -7.59 12.81 -3.83
CA GLY A 66 -7.17 13.92 -2.99
C GLY A 66 -6.22 14.88 -3.70
N ALA A 67 -5.62 14.44 -4.82
CA ALA A 67 -4.82 15.30 -5.66
C ALA A 67 -5.76 15.96 -6.67
N THR A 68 -5.96 17.27 -6.54
CA THR A 68 -6.49 18.07 -7.65
C THR A 68 -5.48 18.01 -8.79
N PRO A 69 -5.89 17.79 -10.05
CA PRO A 69 -5.00 17.87 -11.19
C PRO A 69 -4.23 19.19 -11.15
N ARG A 70 -2.93 19.08 -10.90
CA ARG A 70 -2.04 20.22 -10.79
C ARG A 70 -1.04 20.16 -11.93
N GLU A 71 -0.95 21.28 -12.63
CA GLU A 71 0.10 21.52 -13.60
C GLU A 71 1.38 21.87 -12.84
N VAL A 72 2.38 20.98 -12.87
CA VAL A 72 3.73 21.29 -12.36
C VAL A 72 4.55 21.75 -13.56
N GLY A 73 4.90 23.04 -13.59
CA GLY A 73 5.78 23.61 -14.61
C GLY A 73 5.23 23.67 -16.04
N GLY A 74 3.92 23.49 -16.24
CA GLY A 74 3.33 23.47 -17.59
C GLY A 74 3.36 22.11 -18.29
N GLN A 75 3.90 21.08 -17.62
CA GLN A 75 4.41 19.88 -18.26
C GLN A 75 4.05 18.59 -17.52
N VAL A 76 3.23 18.63 -16.47
CA VAL A 76 2.83 17.43 -15.71
C VAL A 76 1.39 17.57 -15.26
N HIS A 77 0.59 16.52 -15.39
CA HIS A 77 -0.73 16.45 -14.78
C HIS A 77 -0.82 15.26 -13.81
N VAL A 78 -1.00 15.54 -12.52
CA VAL A 78 -1.29 14.49 -11.53
C VAL A 78 -2.76 14.09 -11.66
N LEU A 79 -3.02 12.90 -12.18
CA LEU A 79 -4.40 12.43 -12.41
C LEU A 79 -5.05 11.88 -11.14
N GLY A 80 -4.25 11.39 -10.19
CA GLY A 80 -4.76 10.97 -8.89
C GLY A 80 -3.82 10.11 -8.07
N LEU A 81 -4.26 9.84 -6.83
CA LEU A 81 -3.63 8.94 -5.88
C LEU A 81 -4.57 7.77 -5.57
N HIS A 82 -4.21 6.58 -6.05
CA HIS A 82 -4.96 5.34 -5.88
C HIS A 82 -4.39 4.54 -4.72
N ARG A 83 -5.24 3.84 -3.97
CA ARG A 83 -4.83 3.24 -2.68
C ARG A 83 -5.39 1.85 -2.49
N GLY A 84 -4.57 0.98 -1.91
CA GLY A 84 -4.95 -0.40 -1.58
C GLY A 84 -4.43 -0.83 -0.20
N SER A 85 -5.32 -1.37 0.62
CA SER A 85 -4.96 -1.92 1.93
C SER A 85 -4.19 -3.22 1.78
N ALA A 86 -3.02 -3.29 2.42
CA ALA A 86 -2.08 -4.41 2.37
C ALA A 86 -1.74 -4.86 0.94
N ALA A 87 -1.75 -3.95 -0.02
CA ALA A 87 -1.49 -4.25 -1.43
C ALA A 87 0.00 -4.44 -1.75
N GLY A 88 0.91 -4.25 -0.78
CA GLY A 88 2.34 -4.51 -0.94
C GLY A 88 3.02 -3.53 -1.91
N GLY A 89 3.96 -4.04 -2.71
CA GLY A 89 4.78 -3.24 -3.63
C GLY A 89 6.02 -2.65 -2.97
N THR A 90 6.85 -2.05 -3.81
CA THR A 90 8.06 -1.32 -3.41
C THR A 90 8.01 0.06 -4.01
N THR A 91 8.30 1.09 -3.21
CA THR A 91 8.51 2.43 -3.76
C THR A 91 9.68 2.39 -4.75
N GLY A 92 9.55 3.12 -5.85
CA GLY A 92 10.49 3.01 -6.95
C GLY A 92 10.22 4.03 -8.06
N PRO A 93 11.05 4.02 -9.11
CA PRO A 93 10.87 4.93 -10.24
C PRO A 93 9.50 4.70 -10.91
N PRO A 94 8.90 5.76 -11.48
CA PRO A 94 7.64 5.63 -12.21
C PRO A 94 7.78 4.72 -13.43
N VAL A 95 6.74 3.94 -13.71
CA VAL A 95 6.65 3.03 -14.84
C VAL A 95 5.68 3.62 -15.86
N ARG A 96 6.09 3.66 -17.13
CA ARG A 96 5.20 4.04 -18.23
C ARG A 96 4.11 2.99 -18.44
N LEU A 97 2.85 3.41 -18.47
CA LEU A 97 1.71 2.55 -18.79
C LEU A 97 1.41 2.61 -20.29
N THR A 98 1.77 1.57 -21.01
CA THR A 98 1.42 1.35 -22.42
C THR A 98 0.16 0.51 -22.60
N GLY A 99 -0.22 -0.25 -21.56
CA GLY A 99 -1.39 -1.12 -21.54
C GLY A 99 -2.01 -1.24 -20.14
N PRO A 100 -3.24 -1.78 -20.06
CA PRO A 100 -3.94 -1.98 -18.79
C PRO A 100 -3.27 -3.01 -17.87
N ASP A 101 -2.38 -3.85 -18.42
CA ASP A 101 -1.70 -4.93 -17.70
C ASP A 101 -0.31 -4.53 -17.20
N ASP A 102 0.19 -3.37 -17.60
CA ASP A 102 1.49 -2.84 -17.13
C ASP A 102 1.47 -2.50 -15.63
N VAL A 103 0.27 -2.40 -15.03
CA VAL A 103 0.09 -2.25 -13.57
C VAL A 103 0.70 -3.41 -12.79
N ALA A 104 0.87 -4.58 -13.40
CA ALA A 104 1.54 -5.73 -12.77
C ALA A 104 3.03 -5.46 -12.48
N VAL A 105 3.66 -4.55 -13.24
CA VAL A 105 5.07 -4.15 -13.05
C VAL A 105 5.29 -3.43 -11.72
N LEU A 106 4.22 -2.89 -11.11
CA LEU A 106 4.27 -2.25 -9.79
C LEU A 106 4.51 -3.23 -8.63
N GLY A 107 4.53 -4.55 -8.89
CA GLY A 107 4.90 -5.55 -7.89
C GLY A 107 3.93 -5.65 -6.71
N LEU A 108 2.64 -5.38 -6.95
CA LEU A 108 1.59 -5.43 -5.93
C LEU A 108 1.27 -6.89 -5.53
N ASP A 109 0.82 -7.10 -4.30
CA ASP A 109 0.39 -8.40 -3.76
C ASP A 109 -0.95 -8.82 -4.38
N GLY A 110 -0.91 -9.61 -5.44
CA GLY A 110 -2.05 -9.87 -6.34
C GLY A 110 -3.39 -10.26 -5.69
N ARG A 111 -3.44 -10.89 -4.51
CA ARG A 111 -4.74 -11.14 -3.84
C ARG A 111 -5.30 -9.91 -3.13
N ARG A 112 -4.43 -9.11 -2.50
CA ARG A 112 -4.81 -7.92 -1.72
C ARG A 112 -4.86 -6.66 -2.60
N ALA A 113 -4.12 -6.68 -3.69
CA ALA A 113 -4.02 -5.60 -4.66
C ALA A 113 -5.11 -5.63 -5.74
N ALA A 114 -5.85 -6.74 -5.89
CA ALA A 114 -6.86 -6.86 -6.95
C ALA A 114 -7.85 -5.68 -7.02
N PRO A 115 -8.32 -5.07 -5.91
CA PRO A 115 -9.12 -3.84 -5.98
C PRO A 115 -8.34 -2.65 -6.56
N LEU A 116 -7.11 -2.42 -6.09
CA LEU A 116 -6.23 -1.35 -6.56
C LEU A 116 -5.87 -1.51 -8.04
N GLU A 117 -5.56 -2.74 -8.48
CA GLU A 117 -5.28 -3.03 -9.89
C GLU A 117 -6.49 -2.78 -10.79
N ARG A 118 -7.72 -3.05 -10.31
CA ARG A 118 -8.94 -2.73 -11.06
C ARG A 118 -9.12 -1.22 -11.19
N GLU A 119 -8.84 -0.46 -10.13
CA GLU A 119 -8.90 1.01 -10.17
C GLU A 119 -7.87 1.60 -11.13
N LEU A 120 -6.61 1.15 -11.07
CA LEU A 120 -5.55 1.61 -11.98
C LEU A 120 -5.88 1.28 -13.43
N ARG A 121 -6.41 0.09 -13.69
CA ARG A 121 -6.88 -0.32 -15.02
C ARG A 121 -8.04 0.53 -15.51
N ALA A 122 -8.97 0.91 -14.62
CA ALA A 122 -10.06 1.81 -14.96
C ALA A 122 -9.54 3.21 -15.30
N ALA A 123 -8.68 3.78 -14.45
CA ALA A 123 -8.08 5.09 -14.67
C ALA A 123 -7.27 5.17 -15.98
N TRP A 124 -6.53 4.11 -16.32
CA TRP A 124 -5.83 4.02 -17.62
C TRP A 124 -6.81 4.05 -18.80
N ARG A 125 -7.93 3.32 -18.72
CA ARG A 125 -8.95 3.33 -19.78
C ARG A 125 -9.64 4.69 -19.90
N ASP A 126 -9.93 5.31 -18.77
CA ASP A 126 -10.56 6.63 -18.71
C ASP A 126 -9.63 7.67 -19.34
N TRP A 127 -8.33 7.63 -19.02
CA TRP A 127 -7.32 8.48 -19.66
C TRP A 127 -7.21 8.22 -21.17
N GLN A 128 -7.24 6.97 -21.62
CA GLN A 128 -7.23 6.71 -23.06
C GLN A 128 -8.48 7.23 -23.77
N ALA A 129 -9.65 7.18 -23.12
CA ALA A 129 -10.90 7.66 -23.69
C ALA A 129 -10.92 9.19 -23.88
N THR A 130 -10.00 9.93 -23.23
CA THR A 130 -9.84 11.38 -23.48
C THR A 130 -8.99 11.70 -24.71
N GLU A 131 -8.50 10.69 -25.44
CA GLU A 131 -7.63 10.84 -26.62
C GLU A 131 -6.40 11.75 -26.34
N PRO A 132 -5.51 11.34 -25.42
CA PRO A 132 -4.37 12.14 -25.04
C PRO A 132 -3.44 12.39 -26.23
N ALA A 133 -2.85 13.58 -26.28
CA ALA A 133 -1.94 13.94 -27.36
C ALA A 133 -0.72 12.99 -27.38
N PRO A 134 -0.17 12.65 -28.58
CA PRO A 134 0.88 11.65 -28.72
C PRO A 134 2.22 12.05 -28.06
N SER A 135 2.37 13.32 -27.69
CA SER A 135 3.50 13.83 -26.92
C SER A 135 3.40 13.53 -25.42
N TRP A 136 2.31 12.92 -24.95
CA TRP A 136 2.06 12.61 -23.55
C TRP A 136 1.97 11.11 -23.30
N ALA A 137 2.38 10.70 -22.10
CA ALA A 137 2.32 9.33 -21.62
C ALA A 137 1.82 9.31 -20.18
N LEU A 138 1.07 8.25 -19.87
CA LEU A 138 0.66 7.96 -18.51
C LEU A 138 1.76 7.16 -17.79
N ALA A 139 2.12 7.59 -16.58
CA ALA A 139 3.05 6.93 -15.70
C ALA A 139 2.36 6.53 -14.39
N ALA A 140 2.80 5.43 -13.79
CA ALA A 140 2.38 4.98 -12.46
C ALA A 140 3.58 4.80 -11.54
N ALA A 141 3.48 5.27 -10.30
CA ALA A 141 4.53 5.10 -9.31
C ALA A 141 3.96 4.70 -7.96
N VAL A 142 4.53 3.68 -7.32
CA VAL A 142 4.28 3.42 -5.89
C VAL A 142 5.02 4.49 -5.10
N VAL A 143 4.29 5.43 -4.52
CA VAL A 143 4.88 6.59 -3.83
C VAL A 143 4.95 6.42 -2.32
N SER A 144 4.11 5.54 -1.76
CA SER A 144 4.20 5.17 -0.35
C SER A 144 3.67 3.76 -0.09
N VAL A 145 4.29 3.08 0.87
CA VAL A 145 3.78 1.84 1.46
C VAL A 145 3.89 2.02 2.98
N GLY A 146 2.75 2.11 3.65
CA GLY A 146 2.76 2.32 5.09
C GLY A 146 1.45 2.89 5.62
N CYS A 147 1.55 3.45 6.81
CA CYS A 147 0.40 3.84 7.61
C CYS A 147 -0.02 5.28 7.35
N GLU A 148 0.93 6.08 6.89
CA GLU A 148 0.75 7.47 6.56
C GLU A 148 0.33 7.58 5.11
N ARG A 149 -0.83 8.21 4.94
CA ARG A 149 -1.37 8.52 3.63
C ARG A 149 -0.77 9.84 3.17
N PRO A 150 -0.08 9.88 2.01
CA PRO A 150 0.42 11.13 1.46
C PRO A 150 -0.75 12.05 1.13
N VAL A 151 -0.53 13.34 1.35
CA VAL A 151 -1.52 14.38 1.02
C VAL A 151 -1.45 14.78 -0.46
N ASP A 152 -0.26 14.68 -1.05
CA ASP A 152 0.03 15.06 -2.42
C ASP A 152 1.28 14.31 -2.92
N VAL A 153 1.72 14.59 -4.14
CA VAL A 153 3.00 14.15 -4.70
C VAL A 153 3.74 15.30 -5.35
N ASP A 154 5.05 15.31 -5.20
CA ASP A 154 5.95 16.16 -6.00
C ASP A 154 6.48 15.35 -7.19
N VAL A 155 6.53 15.98 -8.35
CA VAL A 155 7.00 15.37 -9.61
C VAL A 155 8.17 16.17 -10.16
N GLU A 156 9.29 15.49 -10.42
CA GLU A 156 10.45 16.03 -11.12
C GLU A 156 10.59 15.27 -12.45
N LEU A 157 10.99 15.95 -13.54
CA LEU A 157 11.06 15.35 -14.88
C LEU A 157 12.47 14.89 -15.28
N GLU A 158 13.51 15.39 -14.63
CA GLU A 158 14.90 15.15 -15.05
C GLU A 158 15.79 14.77 -13.84
N PRO A 159 15.84 13.49 -13.44
CA PRO A 159 15.12 12.35 -13.99
C PRO A 159 13.65 12.31 -13.52
N LEU A 160 12.80 11.50 -14.19
CA LEU A 160 11.42 11.31 -13.76
C LEU A 160 11.35 10.70 -12.35
N THR A 161 11.00 11.53 -11.37
CA THR A 161 10.76 11.11 -9.98
C THR A 161 9.36 11.54 -9.56
N VAL A 162 8.69 10.67 -8.79
CA VAL A 162 7.42 11.01 -8.13
C VAL A 162 7.59 10.68 -6.66
N THR A 163 7.52 11.70 -5.82
CA THR A 163 7.77 11.58 -4.38
C THR A 163 6.51 11.94 -3.60
N ALA A 164 6.24 11.17 -2.55
CA ALA A 164 5.10 11.42 -1.67
C ALA A 164 5.34 12.67 -0.82
N VAL A 165 4.38 13.60 -0.80
CA VAL A 165 4.34 14.67 0.20
C VAL A 165 3.72 14.08 1.48
N PRO A 166 4.49 13.94 2.58
CA PRO A 166 4.02 13.27 3.78
C PRO A 166 2.93 14.09 4.47
N ARG A 167 2.01 13.39 5.13
CA ARG A 167 1.12 13.99 6.14
C ARG A 167 1.81 13.89 7.50
N ALA A 168 1.67 14.92 8.34
CA ALA A 168 2.06 14.80 9.74
C ALA A 168 1.33 13.61 10.39
N ALA A 169 2.08 12.72 11.04
CA ALA A 169 1.51 11.56 11.70
C ALA A 169 0.58 11.99 12.84
N ASP A 170 -0.63 11.43 12.86
CA ASP A 170 -1.53 11.57 13.99
C ASP A 170 -0.95 10.80 15.18
N LYS A 171 -0.61 11.53 16.26
CA LYS A 171 -0.01 10.93 17.45
C LYS A 171 -0.96 9.90 18.05
N GLY A 172 -0.45 8.69 18.29
CA GLY A 172 -1.19 7.61 18.97
C GLY A 172 -2.05 6.73 18.07
N VAL A 173 -2.08 6.95 16.75
CA VAL A 173 -2.76 6.04 15.83
C VAL A 173 -1.87 4.82 15.56
N GLN A 174 -2.36 3.65 15.96
CA GLN A 174 -1.70 2.38 15.63
C GLN A 174 -2.05 2.00 14.19
N CYS A 175 -1.04 1.62 13.43
CA CYS A 175 -1.21 1.12 12.08
C CYS A 175 -1.63 -0.34 12.09
N LEU A 176 -2.92 -0.59 11.91
CA LEU A 176 -3.45 -1.95 11.90
C LEU A 176 -3.20 -2.66 10.56
N VAL A 177 -3.23 -1.91 9.45
CA VAL A 177 -3.00 -2.44 8.10
C VAL A 177 -2.24 -1.40 7.27
N PRO A 178 -1.10 -1.74 6.66
CA PRO A 178 -0.38 -0.82 5.79
C PRO A 178 -1.20 -0.52 4.53
N VAL A 179 -1.08 0.69 3.99
CA VAL A 179 -1.72 1.15 2.76
C VAL A 179 -0.64 1.41 1.72
N THR A 180 -0.83 0.85 0.53
CA THR A 180 -0.02 1.19 -0.65
C THR A 180 -0.71 2.35 -1.37
N THR A 181 0.05 3.39 -1.71
CA THR A 181 -0.42 4.50 -2.55
C THR A 181 0.33 4.51 -3.87
N VAL A 182 -0.42 4.55 -4.96
CA VAL A 182 0.08 4.67 -6.33
C VAL A 182 -0.36 6.03 -6.90
N ALA A 183 0.60 6.80 -7.40
CA ALA A 183 0.33 8.01 -8.15
C ALA A 183 0.21 7.70 -9.64
N LEU A 184 -0.82 8.26 -10.28
CA LEU A 184 -0.92 8.32 -11.74
C LEU A 184 -0.62 9.74 -12.20
N VAL A 185 0.37 9.87 -13.07
CA VAL A 185 0.81 11.16 -13.60
C VAL A 185 0.93 11.09 -15.11
N GLU A 186 0.42 12.12 -15.79
CA GLU A 186 0.62 12.31 -17.21
C GLU A 186 1.81 13.24 -17.42
N VAL A 187 2.79 12.77 -18.21
CA VAL A 187 4.07 13.44 -18.45
C VAL A 187 4.45 13.38 -19.93
N PRO A 188 5.37 14.24 -20.42
CA PRO A 188 5.85 14.21 -21.79
C PRO A 188 6.53 12.86 -22.11
N THR A 189 6.37 12.37 -23.33
CA THR A 189 6.90 11.05 -23.74
C THR A 189 8.44 10.98 -23.74
N ASP A 190 9.12 12.10 -23.94
CA ASP A 190 10.58 12.27 -23.87
C ASP A 190 11.15 12.13 -22.46
N THR A 191 10.31 12.16 -21.42
CA THR A 191 10.74 11.94 -20.03
C THR A 191 11.21 10.49 -19.76
N PHE A 192 10.91 9.55 -20.66
CA PHE A 192 11.26 8.12 -20.51
C PHE A 192 12.47 7.67 -21.36
N THR A 193 13.11 8.58 -22.09
CA THR A 193 14.21 8.26 -23.03
C THR A 193 15.60 8.38 -22.41
#